data_AF-G7EBH5-F1
#
_entry.id   AF-G7EBH5-F1
#
_cell.length_a   1.000
_cell.length_b   1.000
_cell.length_c   1.000
_cell.angle_alpha   90.00
_cell.angle_beta   90.00
_cell.angle_gamma   90.00
#
_symmetry.space_group_name_H-M   'P 1'
#
loop_
_entity.id
_entity.type
_entity.pdbx_description
1 polymer ?
#
loop_
_entity_poly.entity_id
_entity_poly.type
_entity_poly.pdbx_seq_one_letter_code
_entity_poly.pdbx_strand_id
1 'polypeptide(L)'
;MALIMDNLIKCLTTLTFTLFAVGCSSTGKIDYMVAGVGTENGNAILGRSVVFDDKWGIPSGAIGCCYGETRATVSVYDQKFPEKVAVEWLDKSENRIYFGEVAIDKKVIN
;
A
#
# COMPACT_ATOMS: atom_id res chain seq x y z
N MET A 1 -27.07 44.39 18.56
CA MET A 1 -26.86 44.04 17.14
C MET A 1 -25.40 43.66 16.84
N ALA A 2 -24.41 44.42 17.33
CA ALA A 2 -22.98 44.10 17.15
C ALA A 2 -22.53 42.74 17.73
N LEU A 3 -22.92 42.42 18.96
CA LEU A 3 -22.60 41.14 19.63
C LEU A 3 -23.12 39.89 18.91
N ILE A 4 -24.21 40.00 18.15
CA ILE A 4 -24.78 38.89 17.38
C ILE A 4 -23.96 38.66 16.11
N MET A 5 -23.49 39.75 15.49
CA MET A 5 -22.69 39.73 14.25
C MET A 5 -21.28 39.16 14.48
N ASP A 6 -20.64 39.50 15.60
CA ASP A 6 -19.31 38.97 15.95
C ASP A 6 -19.33 37.46 16.22
N ASN A 7 -20.38 36.96 16.86
CA ASN A 7 -20.56 35.53 17.11
C ASN A 7 -20.86 34.75 15.82
N LEU A 8 -21.60 35.38 14.89
CA LEU A 8 -21.87 34.82 13.56
C LEU A 8 -20.60 34.69 12.72
N ILE A 9 -19.75 35.73 12.72
CA ILE A 9 -18.46 35.73 12.01
C ILE A 9 -17.54 34.65 12.58
N LYS A 10 -17.42 34.55 13.91
CA LYS A 10 -16.62 33.50 14.54
C LYS A 10 -17.10 32.12 14.13
N CYS A 11 -18.40 31.84 14.24
CA CYS A 11 -18.98 30.55 13.85
C CYS A 11 -18.71 30.21 12.38
N LEU A 12 -18.85 31.19 11.48
CA LEU A 12 -18.59 31.02 10.05
C LEU A 12 -17.12 30.68 9.79
N THR A 13 -16.20 31.34 10.50
CA THR A 13 -14.76 31.07 10.40
C THR A 13 -14.39 29.70 10.96
N THR A 14 -14.93 29.27 12.11
CA THR A 14 -14.64 27.93 12.65
C THR A 14 -15.18 26.82 11.76
N LEU A 15 -16.34 27.03 11.13
CA LEU A 15 -16.94 26.08 10.21
C LEU A 15 -16.14 25.95 8.91
N THR A 16 -15.64 27.07 8.36
CA THR A 16 -14.76 27.04 7.18
C THR A 16 -13.42 26.38 7.49
N PHE A 17 -12.82 26.65 8.65
CA PHE A 17 -11.58 25.98 9.07
C PHE A 17 -11.75 24.47 9.26
N THR A 18 -12.88 24.01 9.81
CA THR A 18 -13.16 22.57 9.93
C THR A 18 -13.42 21.94 8.57
N LEU A 19 -14.21 22.56 7.68
CA LEU A 19 -14.42 22.07 6.31
C LEU A 19 -13.12 21.95 5.50
N PHE A 20 -12.18 22.90 5.66
CA PHE A 20 -10.85 22.81 5.05
C PHE A 20 -9.98 21.70 5.65
N ALA A 21 -10.12 21.41 6.96
CA ALA A 21 -9.37 20.33 7.61
C ALA A 21 -9.90 18.93 7.26
N VAL A 22 -11.19 18.77 6.94
CA VAL A 22 -11.76 17.48 6.49
C VAL A 22 -11.55 17.25 4.97
N GLY A 23 -11.27 18.30 4.21
CA GLY A 23 -11.17 18.28 2.76
C GLY A 23 -9.77 18.03 2.19
N CYS A 24 -9.09 16.93 2.52
CA CYS A 24 -8.07 16.33 1.62
C CYS A 24 -7.50 14.98 2.07
N SER A 25 -8.22 14.18 2.87
CA SER A 25 -7.87 12.77 2.95
C SER A 25 -8.45 12.07 1.72
N SER A 26 -7.82 12.28 0.55
CA SER A 26 -8.04 11.41 -0.61
C SER A 26 -7.41 10.04 -0.29
N THR A 27 -8.03 9.31 0.62
CA THR A 27 -7.92 7.85 0.65
C THR A 27 -8.73 7.35 -0.53
N GLY A 28 -8.29 7.66 -1.74
CA GLY A 28 -8.81 7.04 -2.95
C GLY A 28 -8.65 5.55 -2.76
N LYS A 29 -9.78 4.84 -2.63
CA LYS A 29 -9.75 3.39 -2.70
C LYS A 29 -9.13 3.03 -4.05
N ILE A 30 -8.22 2.07 -4.05
CA ILE A 30 -7.74 1.56 -5.32
C ILE A 30 -8.92 0.80 -5.94
N ASP A 31 -9.30 1.17 -7.16
CA ASP A 31 -10.29 0.42 -7.95
C ASP A 31 -9.74 -0.97 -8.31
N TYR A 32 -8.47 -1.02 -8.72
CA TYR A 32 -7.79 -2.25 -9.10
C TYR A 32 -6.27 -2.18 -8.90
N MET A 33 -5.69 -3.20 -8.25
CA MET A 33 -4.26 -3.38 -8.11
C MET A 33 -3.84 -4.78 -8.59
N VAL A 34 -2.69 -4.85 -9.27
CA VAL A 34 -2.02 -6.12 -9.59
C VAL A 34 -0.72 -6.19 -8.82
N ALA A 35 -0.55 -7.24 -8.03
CA ALA A 35 0.73 -7.57 -7.41
C ALA A 35 1.25 -8.91 -7.92
N GLY A 36 2.57 -8.99 -8.08
CA GLY A 36 3.28 -10.19 -8.49
C GLY A 36 4.68 -10.22 -7.87
N VAL A 37 5.26 -11.41 -7.78
CA VAL A 37 6.61 -11.60 -7.25
C VAL A 37 7.42 -12.36 -8.29
N GLY A 38 8.61 -11.85 -8.59
CA GLY A 38 9.56 -12.42 -9.54
C GLY A 38 10.97 -12.06 -9.09
N THR A 39 11.95 -12.94 -9.34
CA THR A 39 13.35 -12.55 -9.20
C THR A 39 13.78 -11.80 -10.46
N GLU A 40 14.54 -10.71 -10.32
CA GLU A 40 15.00 -9.92 -11.46
C GLU A 40 15.95 -10.74 -12.35
N ASN A 41 16.89 -11.46 -11.72
CA ASN A 41 17.82 -12.40 -12.33
C ASN A 41 18.14 -13.53 -11.34
N GLY A 42 18.49 -14.71 -11.84
CA GLY A 42 19.08 -15.78 -11.02
C GLY A 42 18.15 -16.95 -10.66
N ASN A 43 18.33 -17.47 -9.44
CA ASN A 43 17.78 -18.75 -8.98
C ASN A 43 16.32 -18.65 -8.53
N ALA A 44 15.61 -19.78 -8.63
CA ALA A 44 14.27 -19.88 -8.09
C ALA A 44 14.29 -19.83 -6.55
N ILE A 45 13.51 -18.90 -5.96
CA ILE A 45 13.30 -18.82 -4.52
C ILE A 45 11.91 -19.37 -4.16
N LEU A 46 11.74 -19.84 -2.93
CA LEU A 46 10.41 -20.17 -2.41
C LEU A 46 9.92 -19.00 -1.56
N GLY A 47 9.03 -18.20 -2.14
CA GLY A 47 8.33 -17.17 -1.40
C GLY A 47 7.39 -17.83 -0.39
N ARG A 48 7.37 -17.32 0.84
CA ARG A 48 6.50 -17.83 1.91
C ARG A 48 5.29 -16.92 2.09
N SER A 49 5.50 -15.61 2.07
CA SER A 49 4.43 -14.63 2.21
C SER A 49 4.82 -13.28 1.63
N VAL A 50 3.81 -12.58 1.12
CA VAL A 50 3.86 -11.12 0.88
C VAL A 50 2.69 -10.52 1.64
N VAL A 51 2.98 -9.63 2.59
CA VAL A 51 1.99 -9.02 3.48
C VAL A 51 2.07 -7.50 3.32
N PHE A 52 0.92 -6.89 3.12
CA PHE A 52 0.72 -5.46 2.99
C PHE A 52 0.11 -4.89 4.26
N ASP A 53 0.71 -3.82 4.79
CA ASP A 53 0.25 -3.11 6.00
C ASP A 53 -0.04 -4.00 7.22
N ASP A 54 0.57 -5.19 7.30
CA ASP A 54 0.30 -6.24 8.30
C ASP A 54 -1.17 -6.75 8.35
N LYS A 55 -1.95 -6.50 7.30
CA LYS A 55 -3.42 -6.72 7.32
C LYS A 55 -3.90 -7.72 6.29
N TRP A 56 -3.30 -7.71 5.11
CA TRP A 56 -3.69 -8.57 3.99
C TRP A 56 -2.47 -8.93 3.17
N GLY A 57 -2.58 -9.93 2.30
CA GLY A 57 -1.43 -10.41 1.56
C GLY A 57 -1.83 -11.18 0.32
N ILE A 58 -0.82 -11.52 -0.48
CA ILE A 58 -0.97 -12.41 -1.63
C ILE A 58 -0.24 -13.72 -1.34
N PRO A 59 -0.76 -14.86 -1.83
CA PRO A 59 -0.05 -16.11 -1.73
C PRO A 59 1.29 -16.00 -2.46
N SER A 60 2.36 -16.40 -1.78
CA SER A 60 3.69 -16.48 -2.36
C SER A 60 4.04 -17.96 -2.54
N GLY A 61 4.41 -18.34 -3.76
CA GLY A 61 4.68 -19.72 -4.15
C GLY A 61 6.12 -19.89 -4.64
N ALA A 62 6.34 -20.85 -5.54
CA ALA A 62 7.61 -20.93 -6.26
C ALA A 62 7.79 -19.69 -7.14
N ILE A 63 8.85 -18.92 -6.90
CA ILE A 63 9.17 -17.69 -7.64
C ILE A 63 10.31 -18.03 -8.60
N GLY A 64 10.04 -18.00 -9.90
CA GLY A 64 11.03 -18.25 -10.96
C GLY A 64 11.94 -17.05 -11.23
N CYS A 65 12.87 -17.21 -12.17
CA CYS A 65 13.57 -16.06 -12.76
C CYS A 65 12.62 -15.21 -13.58
N CYS A 66 13.04 -13.97 -13.78
CA CYS A 66 12.61 -13.13 -14.87
C CYS A 66 11.17 -12.65 -14.66
N TYR A 67 11.02 -11.50 -14.00
CA TYR A 67 9.73 -10.85 -13.70
C TYR A 67 8.77 -10.78 -14.92
N GLY A 68 9.32 -10.68 -16.14
CA GLY A 68 8.53 -10.71 -17.39
C GLY A 68 7.99 -12.09 -17.80
N GLU A 69 8.56 -13.18 -17.29
CA GLU A 69 8.13 -14.57 -17.54
C GLU A 69 7.27 -15.12 -16.39
N THR A 70 7.41 -14.57 -15.19
CA THR A 70 6.63 -14.97 -14.01
C THR A 70 5.20 -14.43 -14.10
N ARG A 71 4.28 -15.28 -14.58
CA ARG A 71 2.88 -14.95 -14.87
C ARG A 71 1.91 -15.01 -13.68
N ALA A 72 2.40 -15.29 -12.47
CA ALA A 72 1.55 -15.40 -11.29
C ALA A 72 1.27 -14.00 -10.71
N THR A 73 0.30 -13.32 -11.30
CA THR A 73 -0.26 -12.08 -10.75
C THR A 73 -1.53 -12.38 -9.96
N VAL A 74 -1.75 -11.61 -8.89
CA VAL A 74 -2.99 -11.65 -8.13
C VAL A 74 -3.66 -10.30 -8.24
N SER A 75 -4.92 -10.33 -8.67
CA SER A 75 -5.81 -9.17 -8.71
C SER A 75 -6.39 -8.93 -7.32
N VAL A 76 -6.26 -7.69 -6.86
CA VAL A 76 -6.75 -7.27 -5.55
C VAL A 76 -7.75 -6.12 -5.73
N TYR A 77 -8.89 -6.25 -5.06
CA TYR A 77 -10.02 -5.32 -5.14
C TYR A 77 -10.37 -4.80 -3.74
N ASP A 78 -11.00 -3.61 -3.70
CA ASP A 78 -11.54 -2.98 -2.49
C ASP A 78 -10.53 -2.75 -1.34
N GLN A 79 -9.22 -2.75 -1.66
CA GLN A 79 -8.17 -2.44 -0.70
C GLN A 79 -7.71 -0.98 -0.81
N LYS A 80 -7.26 -0.42 0.33
CA LYS A 80 -6.53 0.85 0.31
C LYS A 80 -5.16 0.65 -0.32
N PHE A 81 -4.59 1.71 -0.90
CA PHE A 81 -3.20 1.66 -1.34
C PHE A 81 -2.27 1.41 -0.15
N PRO A 82 -1.46 0.34 -0.19
CA PRO A 82 -0.63 -0.04 0.94
C PRO A 82 0.48 0.99 1.16
N GLU A 83 0.89 1.15 2.41
CA GLU A 83 1.96 2.06 2.84
C GLU A 83 3.25 1.31 3.13
N LYS A 84 3.17 -0.01 3.35
CA LYS A 84 4.32 -0.89 3.44
C LYS A 84 4.04 -2.29 2.90
N VAL A 85 5.12 -2.98 2.53
CA VAL A 85 5.09 -4.39 2.18
C VAL A 85 6.21 -5.14 2.91
N ALA A 86 5.89 -6.30 3.44
CA ALA A 86 6.80 -7.25 4.03
C ALA A 86 6.81 -8.55 3.23
N VAL A 87 7.99 -9.12 3.01
CA VAL A 87 8.20 -10.33 2.23
C VAL A 87 9.05 -11.31 3.03
N GLU A 88 8.62 -12.58 3.05
CA GLU A 88 9.41 -13.69 3.57
C GLU A 88 9.74 -14.68 2.44
N TRP A 89 10.99 -15.15 2.42
CA TRP A 89 11.41 -16.22 1.53
C TRP A 89 12.34 -17.21 2.22
N LEU A 90 12.29 -18.46 1.75
CA LEU A 90 13.21 -19.52 2.16
C LEU A 90 14.33 -19.65 1.12
N ASP A 91 15.56 -19.40 1.56
CA ASP A 91 16.73 -19.91 0.84
C ASP A 91 16.90 -21.39 1.20
N LYS A 92 16.62 -22.26 0.22
CA LYS A 92 16.74 -23.71 0.39
C LYS A 92 18.19 -24.16 0.48
N SER A 93 19.12 -23.45 -0.15
CA SER A 93 20.54 -23.83 -0.16
C SER A 93 21.17 -23.69 1.22
N GLU A 94 20.71 -22.68 1.97
CA GLU A 94 21.15 -22.41 3.34
C GLU A 94 20.18 -22.93 4.40
N ASN A 95 19.01 -23.42 3.98
CA ASN A 95 17.87 -23.74 4.82
C ASN A 95 17.52 -22.60 5.80
N ARG A 96 17.53 -21.36 5.30
CA ARG A 96 17.38 -20.13 6.08
C ARG A 96 16.21 -19.30 5.58
N ILE A 97 15.44 -18.77 6.53
CA ILE A 97 14.35 -17.82 6.23
C ILE A 97 14.91 -16.41 6.29
N TYR A 98 14.59 -15.65 5.27
CA TYR A 98 14.88 -14.23 5.15
C TYR A 98 13.59 -13.43 5.19
N PHE A 99 13.68 -12.22 5.75
CA PHE A 99 12.59 -11.27 5.88
C PHE A 99 13.05 -9.90 5.40
N GLY A 100 12.22 -9.21 4.64
CA GLY A 100 12.43 -7.83 4.23
C GLY A 100 11.14 -7.03 4.35
N GLU A 101 11.22 -5.81 4.86
CA GLU A 101 10.11 -4.86 4.92
C GLU A 101 10.54 -3.54 4.28
N VAL A 102 9.65 -2.93 3.50
CA VAL A 102 9.90 -1.63 2.87
C VAL A 102 8.64 -0.77 2.88
N ALA A 103 8.84 0.53 3.12
CA ALA A 103 7.79 1.53 2.97
C ALA A 103 7.52 1.81 1.48
N ILE A 104 6.27 2.03 1.12
CA ILE A 104 5.85 2.32 -0.24
C ILE A 104 5.63 3.83 -0.37
N ASP A 105 6.49 4.48 -1.13
CA ASP A 105 6.35 5.90 -1.43
C ASP A 105 5.24 6.14 -2.47
N LYS A 106 4.27 6.98 -2.10
CA LYS A 106 3.21 7.44 -3.01
C LYS A 106 3.75 8.62 -3.83
N LYS A 107 4.28 8.35 -5.02
CA LYS A 107 4.60 9.41 -5.99
C LYS A 107 3.41 9.64 -6.91
N VAL A 108 2.78 10.80 -6.77
CA VAL A 108 1.76 11.26 -7.74
C VAL A 108 2.51 11.76 -8.98
N ILE A 109 2.33 11.06 -10.10
CA ILE A 109 2.81 11.52 -11.40
C ILE A 109 1.66 12.31 -12.02
N ASN A 110 1.80 13.65 -12.02
CA ASN A 110 0.90 14.57 -12.72
C ASN A 110 1.29 14.70 -14.19
#